data_AF-A0A532TXY5-F1
#
_entry.id   AF-A0A532TXY5-F1
#
_cell.length_a   1.000
_cell.length_b   1.000
_cell.length_c   1.000
_cell.angle_alpha   90.00
_cell.angle_beta   90.00
_cell.angle_gamma   90.00
#
_symmetry.space_group_name_H-M   'P 1'
#
loop_
_entity.id
_entity.type
_entity.pdbx_description
1 polymer ?
#
loop_
_entity_poly.entity_id
_entity_poly.type
_entity_poly.pdbx_seq_one_letter_code
_entity_poly.pdbx_strand_id
1 'polypeptide(L)'
;MGELIEKYNPVITSRILAKHKRNHTVIIGFHHISERIIEFCIDNKKSFCIIEDNLELVEDLINTGYPVVVGDPTETTNLAFTNIKRAKEVFINSDDVRIAIICTEKIRKINEECPIFVRVFEDHVREYLKQPPLNAIPFSTSKWAMDGIREWTKNKTGKAIVIGRDNLTHRIAYHISLQPERDVYLFDDIHDGIEFKVNDQLHIINEFACFLSDLRVHVNVDEVTQVFICWKQDSEFDESLYLTSKINLRYPDIELFVRIFDEELIDLVEKYNAKTFSTSNNAFKMLQKVVAANSAIAPIKDD
;
A
#
# COMPACT_ATOMS: atom_id res chain seq x y z
N MET A 1 45.51 -8.02 8.62
CA MET A 1 44.43 -7.11 8.20
C MET A 1 43.39 -7.80 7.31
N GLY A 2 43.33 -9.14 7.29
CA GLY A 2 42.36 -9.93 6.51
C GLY A 2 41.38 -10.76 7.35
N GLU A 3 41.63 -10.93 8.66
CA GLU A 3 40.79 -11.77 9.55
C GLU A 3 39.75 -10.98 10.37
N LEU A 4 39.77 -9.64 10.34
CA LEU A 4 38.79 -8.79 11.06
C LEU A 4 37.51 -8.53 10.26
N ILE A 5 37.47 -8.91 8.99
CA ILE A 5 36.35 -8.64 8.07
C ILE A 5 35.39 -9.85 7.98
N GLU A 6 35.84 -11.05 8.37
CA GLU A 6 35.06 -12.31 8.28
C GLU A 6 34.07 -12.56 9.45
N LYS A 7 33.91 -11.65 10.42
CA LYS A 7 33.03 -11.87 11.60
C LYS A 7 31.99 -10.79 11.88
N TYR A 8 31.64 -9.96 10.90
CA TYR A 8 30.53 -9.02 11.02
C TYR A 8 29.28 -9.67 10.43
N ASN A 9 28.41 -10.26 11.25
CA ASN A 9 27.09 -10.70 10.77
C ASN A 9 26.17 -9.45 10.75
N PRO A 10 25.87 -8.88 9.57
CA PRO A 10 25.15 -7.60 9.48
C PRO A 10 23.77 -7.68 10.11
N VAL A 11 23.09 -8.83 9.98
CA VAL A 11 21.78 -9.09 10.60
C VAL A 11 21.85 -9.03 12.12
N ILE A 12 22.86 -9.66 12.73
CA ILE A 12 23.05 -9.62 14.19
C ILE A 12 23.33 -8.20 14.65
N THR A 13 24.23 -7.49 13.97
CA THR A 13 24.56 -6.08 14.27
C THR A 13 23.32 -5.21 14.18
N SER A 14 22.56 -5.32 13.09
CA SER A 14 21.35 -4.54 12.83
C SER A 14 20.30 -4.76 13.92
N ARG A 15 20.11 -6.01 14.36
CA ARG A 15 19.22 -6.36 15.48
C ARG A 15 19.70 -5.79 16.83
N ILE A 16 21.01 -5.77 17.07
CA ILE A 16 21.58 -5.13 18.28
C ILE A 16 21.30 -3.63 18.25
N LEU A 17 21.50 -2.96 17.09
CA LEU A 17 21.19 -1.54 16.94
C LEU A 17 19.72 -1.25 17.27
N ALA A 18 18.79 -2.09 16.78
CA ALA A 18 17.36 -1.94 17.06
C ALA A 18 17.06 -2.01 18.57
N LYS A 19 17.68 -2.97 19.28
CA LYS A 19 17.48 -3.19 20.72
C LYS A 19 17.89 -1.99 21.59
N HIS A 20 18.84 -1.18 21.12
CA HIS A 20 19.33 -0.02 21.86
C HIS A 20 18.62 1.29 21.51
N LYS A 21 17.74 1.30 20.49
CA LYS A 21 16.96 2.49 20.14
C LYS A 21 15.99 2.91 21.24
N ARG A 22 15.74 4.20 21.38
CA ARG A 22 14.79 4.80 22.33
C ARG A 22 14.17 6.04 21.69
N ASN A 23 12.94 6.37 22.09
CA ASN A 23 12.21 7.52 21.52
C ASN A 23 12.22 7.48 19.98
N HIS A 24 12.07 6.29 19.43
CA HIS A 24 12.18 5.99 18.01
C HIS A 24 10.86 5.46 17.47
N THR A 25 10.71 5.54 16.15
CA THR A 25 9.59 4.94 15.43
C THR A 25 9.87 3.47 15.18
N VAL A 26 8.92 2.61 15.51
CA VAL A 26 8.97 1.18 15.15
C VAL A 26 8.07 0.96 13.94
N ILE A 27 8.60 0.31 12.91
CA ILE A 27 7.88 0.00 11.67
C ILE A 27 7.78 -1.52 11.58
N ILE A 28 6.58 -2.05 11.38
CA ILE A 28 6.31 -3.47 11.24
C ILE A 28 5.83 -3.72 9.82
N GLY A 29 6.56 -4.54 9.06
CA GLY A 29 6.31 -4.82 7.65
C GLY A 29 7.03 -3.84 6.72
N PHE A 30 7.60 -4.34 5.62
CA PHE A 30 8.26 -3.59 4.56
C PHE A 30 7.43 -3.60 3.28
N HIS A 31 6.65 -2.52 3.09
CA HIS A 31 5.88 -2.24 1.90
C HIS A 31 6.15 -0.79 1.44
N HIS A 32 5.64 -0.38 0.29
CA HIS A 32 5.83 0.98 -0.24
C HIS A 32 5.51 2.11 0.75
N ILE A 33 4.50 1.95 1.62
CA ILE A 33 4.21 2.95 2.67
C ILE A 33 5.28 2.97 3.76
N SER A 34 5.86 1.82 4.11
CA SER A 34 6.99 1.70 5.05
C SER A 34 8.25 2.32 4.46
N GLU A 35 8.52 2.12 3.17
CA GLU A 35 9.63 2.77 2.45
C GLU A 35 9.53 4.29 2.58
N ARG A 36 8.36 4.88 2.28
CA ARG A 36 8.15 6.34 2.46
C ARG A 36 8.36 6.83 3.90
N ILE A 37 7.95 6.04 4.90
CA ILE A 37 8.21 6.36 6.31
C ILE A 37 9.72 6.31 6.61
N ILE A 38 10.42 5.31 6.09
CA ILE A 38 11.86 5.10 6.30
C ILE A 38 12.67 6.20 5.63
N GLU A 39 12.44 6.47 4.36
CA GLU A 39 13.05 7.57 3.60
C GLU A 39 12.89 8.89 4.35
N PHE A 40 11.65 9.21 4.75
CA PHE A 40 11.38 10.42 5.52
C PHE A 40 12.16 10.45 6.84
N CYS A 41 12.24 9.33 7.55
CA CYS A 41 13.03 9.25 8.78
C CYS A 41 14.53 9.46 8.52
N ILE A 42 15.07 8.89 7.45
CA ILE A 42 16.47 9.03 7.06
C ILE A 42 16.78 10.49 6.72
N ASP A 43 16.03 11.09 5.80
CA ASP A 43 16.23 12.46 5.32
C ASP A 43 16.15 13.47 6.46
N ASN A 44 15.25 13.22 7.41
CA ASN A 44 14.99 14.12 8.54
C ASN A 44 15.67 13.70 9.84
N LYS A 45 16.63 12.78 9.75
CA LYS A 45 17.46 12.28 10.87
C LYS A 45 16.63 11.83 12.08
N LYS A 46 15.46 11.25 11.82
CA LYS A 46 14.58 10.67 12.85
C LYS A 46 15.03 9.24 13.15
N SER A 47 15.04 8.89 14.44
CA SER A 47 15.40 7.54 14.84
C SER A 47 14.24 6.57 14.55
N PHE A 48 14.53 5.49 13.84
CA PHE A 48 13.59 4.41 13.58
C PHE A 48 14.24 3.03 13.75
N CYS A 49 13.43 1.98 13.75
CA CYS A 49 13.83 0.62 13.44
C CYS A 49 12.68 -0.10 12.73
N ILE A 50 13.01 -1.13 11.96
CA ILE A 50 12.03 -1.97 11.27
C ILE A 50 12.09 -3.41 11.76
N ILE A 51 10.95 -4.09 11.75
CA ILE A 51 10.83 -5.54 11.84
C ILE A 51 10.14 -6.07 10.58
N GLU A 52 10.75 -7.06 9.96
CA GLU A 52 10.32 -7.66 8.69
C GLU A 52 10.72 -9.15 8.71
N ASP A 53 9.86 -10.05 8.24
CA ASP A 53 10.14 -11.49 8.27
C ASP A 53 10.93 -11.96 7.04
N ASN A 54 10.77 -11.27 5.91
CA ASN A 54 11.53 -11.52 4.69
C ASN A 54 12.84 -10.74 4.65
N LEU A 55 13.96 -11.45 4.82
CA LEU A 55 15.31 -10.87 4.77
C LEU A 55 15.59 -10.11 3.47
N GLU A 56 15.14 -10.62 2.33
CA GLU A 56 15.45 -10.06 1.01
C GLU A 56 14.92 -8.62 0.88
N LEU A 57 13.75 -8.33 1.46
CA LEU A 57 13.13 -6.99 1.40
C LEU A 57 13.92 -5.92 2.17
N VAL A 58 14.72 -6.32 3.16
CA VAL A 58 15.43 -5.40 4.07
C VAL A 58 16.94 -5.53 4.02
N GLU A 59 17.45 -6.29 3.06
CA GLU A 59 18.89 -6.55 2.90
C GLU A 59 19.67 -5.25 2.71
N ASP A 60 19.18 -4.34 1.86
CA ASP A 60 19.82 -3.05 1.60
C ASP A 60 19.87 -2.15 2.85
N LEU A 61 18.81 -2.16 3.67
CA LEU A 61 18.80 -1.43 4.93
C LEU A 61 19.84 -2.00 5.91
N ILE A 62 19.96 -3.32 5.97
CA ILE A 62 20.94 -4.01 6.82
C ILE A 62 22.37 -3.69 6.34
N ASN A 63 22.63 -3.77 5.04
CA ASN A 63 23.92 -3.48 4.43
C ASN A 63 24.34 -2.02 4.60
N THR A 64 23.37 -1.10 4.61
CA THR A 64 23.59 0.33 4.90
C THR A 64 23.74 0.61 6.41
N GLY A 65 23.54 -0.39 7.27
CA GLY A 65 23.75 -0.28 8.72
C GLY A 65 22.55 0.27 9.49
N TYR A 66 21.35 0.25 8.91
CA TYR A 66 20.13 0.64 9.61
C TYR A 66 19.67 -0.45 10.61
N PRO A 67 18.87 -0.09 11.63
CA PRO A 67 18.39 -1.02 12.64
C PRO A 67 17.16 -1.81 12.15
N VAL A 68 17.35 -3.10 11.96
CA VAL A 68 16.39 -4.07 11.41
C VAL A 68 16.37 -5.29 12.31
N VAL A 69 15.17 -5.78 12.59
CA VAL A 69 14.93 -7.08 13.21
C VAL A 69 14.34 -7.99 12.16
N VAL A 70 15.10 -8.98 11.72
CA VAL A 70 14.60 -9.98 10.77
C VAL A 70 13.89 -11.09 11.55
N GLY A 71 12.59 -11.30 11.29
CA GLY A 71 11.78 -12.35 11.90
C GLY A 71 10.31 -11.95 12.07
N ASP A 72 9.48 -12.96 12.38
CA ASP A 72 8.03 -12.79 12.54
C ASP A 72 7.70 -11.76 13.64
N PRO A 73 6.99 -10.66 13.31
CA PRO A 73 6.62 -9.63 14.28
C PRO A 73 5.56 -10.08 15.28
N THR A 74 4.87 -11.18 15.04
CA THR A 74 3.98 -11.77 16.02
C THR A 74 4.74 -12.45 17.14
N GLU A 75 6.04 -12.72 17.02
CA GLU A 75 6.85 -13.30 18.10
C GLU A 75 7.27 -12.24 19.14
N THR A 76 7.02 -12.54 20.42
CA THR A 76 7.34 -11.61 21.53
C THR A 76 8.84 -11.32 21.62
N THR A 77 9.68 -12.29 21.27
CA THR A 77 11.14 -12.15 21.23
C THR A 77 11.58 -11.12 20.20
N ASN A 78 11.02 -11.14 18.99
CA ASN A 78 11.38 -10.21 17.92
C ASN A 78 10.87 -8.80 18.23
N LEU A 79 9.64 -8.66 18.75
CA LEU A 79 9.13 -7.38 19.26
C LEU A 79 9.99 -6.82 20.41
N ALA A 80 10.55 -7.67 21.28
CA ALA A 80 11.43 -7.19 22.33
C ALA A 80 12.75 -6.61 21.77
N PHE A 81 13.25 -7.13 20.65
CA PHE A 81 14.45 -6.62 19.99
C PHE A 81 14.27 -5.25 19.33
N THR A 82 13.04 -4.78 19.08
CA THR A 82 12.79 -3.41 18.61
C THR A 82 12.70 -2.39 19.75
N ASN A 83 12.82 -2.83 21.01
CA ASN A 83 12.68 -2.02 22.22
C ASN A 83 11.37 -1.22 22.28
N ILE A 84 10.25 -1.84 21.87
CA ILE A 84 8.90 -1.25 21.84
C ILE A 84 8.50 -0.54 23.13
N LYS A 85 8.95 -1.03 24.30
CA LYS A 85 8.70 -0.39 25.60
C LYS A 85 9.13 1.08 25.66
N ARG A 86 10.12 1.48 24.85
CA ARG A 86 10.64 2.86 24.76
C ARG A 86 10.42 3.48 23.38
N ALA A 87 9.59 2.85 22.54
CA ALA A 87 9.20 3.41 21.26
C ALA A 87 8.35 4.67 21.47
N LYS A 88 8.52 5.61 20.56
CA LYS A 88 7.72 6.83 20.49
C LYS A 88 6.35 6.57 19.88
N GLU A 89 6.33 5.76 18.82
CA GLU A 89 5.15 5.38 18.06
C GLU A 89 5.45 4.10 17.28
N VAL A 90 4.39 3.41 16.85
CA VAL A 90 4.48 2.21 16.03
C VAL A 90 3.63 2.37 14.78
N PHE A 91 4.16 2.00 13.62
CA PHE A 91 3.41 1.78 12.38
C PHE A 91 3.36 0.29 12.07
N ILE A 92 2.16 -0.26 11.98
CA ILE A 92 1.92 -1.63 11.54
C ILE A 92 1.41 -1.58 10.11
N ASN A 93 2.29 -1.87 9.17
CA ASN A 93 2.07 -1.84 7.74
C ASN A 93 2.12 -3.26 7.21
N SER A 94 1.12 -4.05 7.57
CA SER A 94 0.96 -5.44 7.12
C SER A 94 -0.41 -5.56 6.47
N ASP A 95 -0.47 -6.30 5.37
CA ASP A 95 -1.75 -6.65 4.73
C ASP A 95 -2.39 -7.89 5.39
N ASP A 96 -1.67 -8.62 6.26
CA ASP A 96 -2.24 -9.69 7.09
C ASP A 96 -2.92 -9.11 8.34
N VAL A 97 -4.25 -9.25 8.39
CA VAL A 97 -5.11 -8.86 9.52
C VAL A 97 -4.70 -9.53 10.84
N ARG A 98 -4.22 -10.78 10.81
CA ARG A 98 -3.78 -11.50 12.01
C ARG A 98 -2.55 -10.85 12.59
N ILE A 99 -1.58 -10.48 11.75
CA ILE A 99 -0.39 -9.73 12.17
C ILE A 99 -0.80 -8.39 12.79
N ALA A 100 -1.72 -7.66 12.14
CA ALA A 100 -2.22 -6.39 12.64
C ALA A 100 -2.83 -6.51 14.06
N ILE A 101 -3.70 -7.50 14.28
CA ILE A 101 -4.35 -7.73 15.58
C ILE A 101 -3.34 -8.18 16.63
N ILE A 102 -2.57 -9.24 16.36
CA ILE A 102 -1.65 -9.84 17.34
C ILE A 102 -0.57 -8.84 17.76
N CYS A 103 0.02 -8.12 16.79
CA CYS A 103 1.03 -7.11 17.09
C CYS A 103 0.44 -5.98 17.91
N THR A 104 -0.75 -5.48 17.56
CA THR A 104 -1.41 -4.41 18.33
C THR A 104 -1.64 -4.82 19.79
N GLU A 105 -2.18 -6.02 20.04
CA GLU A 105 -2.38 -6.54 21.39
C GLU A 105 -1.08 -6.64 22.19
N LYS A 106 -0.02 -7.21 21.58
CA LYS A 106 1.27 -7.41 22.25
C LYS A 106 1.95 -6.09 22.55
N ILE A 107 1.93 -5.17 21.60
CA ILE A 107 2.52 -3.83 21.75
C ILE A 107 1.83 -3.08 22.87
N ARG A 108 0.49 -3.07 22.90
CA ARG A 108 -0.27 -2.40 23.95
C ARG A 108 0.02 -2.96 25.35
N LYS A 109 0.25 -4.28 25.47
CA LYS A 109 0.68 -4.91 26.74
C LYS A 109 2.09 -4.50 27.18
N ILE A 110 2.98 -4.21 26.24
CA ILE A 110 4.39 -3.85 26.51
C ILE A 110 4.55 -2.33 26.73
N ASN A 111 3.76 -1.55 25.99
CA ASN A 111 3.75 -0.09 25.99
C ASN A 111 2.29 0.40 25.97
N GLU A 112 1.77 0.71 27.16
CA GLU A 112 0.37 1.03 27.37
C GLU A 112 -0.05 2.36 26.74
N GLU A 113 0.89 3.25 26.45
CA GLU A 113 0.59 4.64 26.05
C GLU A 113 1.02 4.99 24.62
N CYS A 114 1.96 4.25 24.00
CA CYS A 114 2.43 4.66 22.68
C CYS A 114 1.29 4.65 21.63
N PRO A 115 1.27 5.63 20.71
CA PRO A 115 0.41 5.58 19.54
C PRO A 115 0.77 4.38 18.66
N ILE A 116 -0.26 3.65 18.21
CA ILE A 116 -0.12 2.51 17.31
C ILE A 116 -0.96 2.83 16.07
N PHE A 117 -0.31 3.13 14.95
CA PHE A 117 -0.95 3.34 13.67
C PHE A 117 -1.00 2.02 12.92
N VAL A 118 -2.18 1.61 12.47
CA VAL A 118 -2.37 0.27 11.90
C VAL A 118 -3.03 0.37 10.53
N ARG A 119 -2.37 -0.15 9.50
CA ARG A 119 -2.98 -0.31 8.18
C ARG A 119 -4.01 -1.44 8.26
N VAL A 120 -5.26 -1.14 7.89
CA VAL A 120 -6.35 -2.13 7.86
C VAL A 120 -7.38 -1.74 6.80
N PHE A 121 -7.95 -2.73 6.13
CA PHE A 121 -8.91 -2.51 5.04
C PHE A 121 -10.35 -2.81 5.47
N GLU A 122 -10.52 -3.75 6.39
CA GLU A 122 -11.79 -4.27 6.86
C GLU A 122 -12.37 -3.38 7.96
N ASP A 123 -13.61 -2.91 7.77
CA ASP A 123 -14.26 -2.02 8.73
C ASP A 123 -14.48 -2.68 10.10
N HIS A 124 -14.77 -3.98 10.17
CA HIS A 124 -14.98 -4.67 11.45
C HIS A 124 -13.69 -4.77 12.27
N VAL A 125 -12.56 -5.07 11.63
CA VAL A 125 -11.23 -5.09 12.27
C VAL A 125 -10.84 -3.68 12.72
N ARG A 126 -11.11 -2.68 11.87
CA ARG A 126 -10.88 -1.27 12.19
C ARG A 126 -11.60 -0.85 13.47
N GLU A 127 -12.87 -1.21 13.62
CA GLU A 127 -13.63 -0.87 14.81
C GLU A 127 -13.16 -1.63 16.05
N TYR A 128 -12.76 -2.90 15.90
CA TYR A 128 -12.14 -3.68 16.97
C TYR A 128 -10.84 -3.04 17.49
N LEU A 129 -9.91 -2.67 16.59
CA LEU A 129 -8.61 -2.09 16.95
C LEU A 129 -8.70 -0.74 17.69
N LYS A 130 -9.79 0.01 17.48
CA LYS A 130 -10.03 1.29 18.18
C LYS A 130 -10.52 1.11 19.62
N GLN A 131 -11.11 -0.03 19.96
CA GLN A 131 -11.70 -0.22 21.28
C GLN A 131 -10.61 -0.28 22.36
N PRO A 132 -10.91 0.17 23.59
CA PRO A 132 -10.06 -0.13 24.74
C PRO A 132 -9.89 -1.66 24.93
N PRO A 133 -8.72 -2.13 25.37
CA PRO A 133 -7.53 -1.34 25.72
C PRO A 133 -6.62 -1.00 24.53
N LEU A 134 -6.91 -1.51 23.32
CA LEU A 134 -6.04 -1.39 22.15
C LEU A 134 -5.82 0.06 21.74
N ASN A 135 -6.90 0.84 21.65
CA ASN A 135 -6.89 2.27 21.32
C ASN A 135 -5.96 2.61 20.13
N ALA A 136 -5.90 1.73 19.12
CA ALA A 136 -5.06 1.93 17.96
C ALA A 136 -5.70 2.95 17.00
N ILE A 137 -4.88 3.49 16.11
CA ILE A 137 -5.26 4.52 15.14
C ILE A 137 -5.23 3.87 13.75
N PRO A 138 -6.34 3.25 13.31
CA PRO A 138 -6.36 2.56 12.04
C PRO A 138 -6.48 3.53 10.87
N PHE A 139 -5.72 3.25 9.80
CA PHE A 139 -5.78 3.97 8.53
C PHE A 139 -5.88 2.99 7.36
N SER A 140 -6.33 3.48 6.19
CA SER A 140 -6.56 2.66 5.01
C SER A 140 -6.13 3.41 3.76
N THR A 141 -5.06 2.93 3.11
CA THR A 141 -4.56 3.53 1.87
C THR A 141 -5.55 3.34 0.71
N SER A 142 -6.22 2.19 0.64
CA SER A 142 -7.27 1.95 -0.35
C SER A 142 -8.45 2.90 -0.19
N LYS A 143 -8.78 3.29 1.06
CA LYS A 143 -9.87 4.23 1.30
C LYS A 143 -9.52 5.62 0.75
N TRP A 144 -8.29 6.08 0.98
CA TRP A 144 -7.82 7.34 0.42
C TRP A 144 -7.77 7.33 -1.11
N ALA A 145 -7.36 6.22 -1.72
CA ALA A 145 -7.43 6.05 -3.17
C ALA A 145 -8.88 6.15 -3.69
N MET A 146 -9.82 5.48 -3.02
CA MET A 146 -11.23 5.48 -3.39
C MET A 146 -11.90 6.85 -3.31
N ASP A 147 -11.42 7.77 -2.49
CA ASP A 147 -11.98 9.12 -2.42
C ASP A 147 -11.77 9.88 -3.75
N GLY A 148 -10.62 9.69 -4.42
CA GLY A 148 -10.38 10.22 -5.77
C GLY A 148 -11.25 9.53 -6.83
N ILE A 149 -11.33 8.19 -6.77
CA ILE A 149 -12.16 7.38 -7.70
C ILE A 149 -13.63 7.79 -7.63
N ARG A 150 -14.16 8.05 -6.42
CA ARG A 150 -15.55 8.49 -6.22
C ARG A 150 -15.83 9.80 -6.93
N GLU A 151 -14.92 10.76 -6.89
CA GLU A 151 -15.11 12.03 -7.57
C GLU A 151 -15.01 11.87 -9.09
N TRP A 152 -14.06 11.07 -9.59
CA TRP A 152 -13.88 10.86 -11.04
C TRP A 152 -14.98 10.04 -11.69
N THR A 153 -15.66 9.19 -10.93
CA THR A 153 -16.76 8.34 -11.43
C THR A 153 -18.13 9.00 -11.24
N LYS A 154 -18.21 10.07 -10.46
CA LYS A 154 -19.46 10.77 -10.14
C LYS A 154 -20.18 11.24 -11.40
N ASN A 155 -21.48 10.90 -11.49
CA ASN A 155 -22.38 11.26 -12.60
C ASN A 155 -21.91 10.78 -13.99
N LYS A 156 -20.97 9.83 -14.04
CA LYS A 156 -20.58 9.19 -15.30
C LYS A 156 -21.59 8.11 -15.65
N THR A 157 -21.72 7.83 -16.93
CA THR A 157 -22.59 6.78 -17.48
C THR A 157 -21.80 5.97 -18.51
N GLY A 158 -22.39 4.88 -19.00
CA GLY A 158 -21.77 4.02 -20.01
C GLY A 158 -20.85 2.96 -19.43
N LYS A 159 -20.05 2.33 -20.30
CA LYS A 159 -19.25 1.16 -19.93
C LYS A 159 -17.96 1.55 -19.24
N ALA A 160 -17.56 0.79 -18.24
CA ALA A 160 -16.27 0.92 -17.56
C ALA A 160 -15.49 -0.37 -17.63
N ILE A 161 -14.19 -0.27 -17.88
CA ILE A 161 -13.28 -1.40 -17.75
C ILE A 161 -12.43 -1.21 -16.50
N VAL A 162 -12.26 -2.27 -15.72
CA VAL A 162 -11.36 -2.30 -14.57
C VAL A 162 -10.46 -3.52 -14.72
N ILE A 163 -9.15 -3.35 -14.62
CA ILE A 163 -8.16 -4.39 -14.87
C ILE A 163 -7.27 -4.52 -13.63
N GLY A 164 -7.11 -5.74 -13.11
CA GLY A 164 -6.24 -6.01 -11.97
C GLY A 164 -6.83 -7.05 -11.01
N ARG A 165 -6.02 -7.47 -10.03
CA ARG A 165 -6.31 -8.66 -9.20
C ARG A 165 -6.57 -8.37 -7.73
N ASP A 166 -6.42 -7.11 -7.31
CA ASP A 166 -6.33 -6.79 -5.89
C ASP A 166 -7.60 -6.19 -5.28
N ASN A 167 -7.64 -6.11 -3.96
CA ASN A 167 -8.79 -5.60 -3.21
C ASN A 167 -9.21 -4.17 -3.63
N LEU A 168 -8.26 -3.30 -4.01
CA LEU A 168 -8.60 -1.97 -4.49
C LEU A 168 -9.29 -2.04 -5.85
N THR A 169 -8.77 -2.87 -6.76
CA THR A 169 -9.35 -3.10 -8.09
C THR A 169 -10.80 -3.56 -8.00
N HIS A 170 -11.06 -4.56 -7.16
CA HIS A 170 -12.40 -5.09 -6.94
C HIS A 170 -13.33 -4.05 -6.33
N ARG A 171 -12.81 -3.26 -5.38
CA ARG A 171 -13.56 -2.17 -4.75
C ARG A 171 -13.91 -1.07 -5.74
N ILE A 172 -13.04 -0.77 -6.70
CA ILE A 172 -13.31 0.17 -7.80
C ILE A 172 -14.43 -0.39 -8.68
N ALA A 173 -14.29 -1.62 -9.18
CA ALA A 173 -15.27 -2.26 -10.05
C ALA A 173 -16.65 -2.34 -9.40
N TYR A 174 -16.71 -2.84 -8.16
CA TYR A 174 -17.95 -2.92 -7.40
C TYR A 174 -18.55 -1.54 -7.14
N HIS A 175 -17.74 -0.54 -6.75
CA HIS A 175 -18.25 0.82 -6.53
C HIS A 175 -18.89 1.42 -7.78
N ILE A 176 -18.26 1.25 -8.94
CA ILE A 176 -18.77 1.76 -10.21
C ILE A 176 -20.07 1.02 -10.61
N SER A 177 -20.12 -0.29 -10.42
CA SER A 177 -21.29 -1.12 -10.77
C SER A 177 -22.53 -0.86 -9.90
N LEU A 178 -22.41 -0.07 -8.84
CA LEU A 178 -23.56 0.37 -8.04
C LEU A 178 -24.16 1.69 -8.53
N GLN A 179 -23.52 2.36 -9.49
CA GLN A 179 -23.97 3.64 -10.01
C GLN A 179 -24.97 3.42 -11.15
N PRO A 180 -25.99 4.29 -11.28
CA PRO A 180 -26.99 4.16 -12.34
C PRO A 180 -26.36 4.28 -13.72
N GLU A 181 -26.88 3.51 -14.68
CA GLU A 181 -26.45 3.53 -16.09
C GLU A 181 -24.96 3.21 -16.29
N ARG A 182 -24.37 2.43 -15.37
CA ARG A 182 -23.04 1.84 -15.52
C ARG A 182 -23.14 0.36 -15.85
N ASP A 183 -22.16 -0.06 -16.64
CA ASP A 183 -21.94 -1.46 -16.99
C ASP A 183 -20.43 -1.72 -16.92
N VAL A 184 -20.00 -2.62 -16.04
CA VAL A 184 -18.60 -2.74 -15.61
C VAL A 184 -18.03 -4.09 -16.00
N TYR A 185 -16.84 -4.07 -16.59
CA TYR A 185 -16.11 -5.26 -17.03
C TYR A 185 -14.81 -5.33 -16.23
N LEU A 186 -14.74 -6.26 -15.28
CA LEU A 186 -13.58 -6.52 -14.43
C LEU A 186 -12.75 -7.65 -15.02
N PHE A 187 -11.51 -7.36 -15.41
CA PHE A 187 -10.53 -8.35 -15.87
C PHE A 187 -9.62 -8.76 -14.71
N ASP A 188 -9.76 -10.02 -14.29
CA ASP A 188 -9.00 -10.62 -13.20
C ASP A 188 -8.79 -12.12 -13.46
N ASP A 189 -7.57 -12.54 -13.76
CA ASP A 189 -7.20 -13.93 -14.06
C ASP A 189 -6.96 -14.82 -12.83
N ILE A 190 -6.74 -14.27 -11.64
CA ILE A 190 -6.27 -15.05 -10.47
C ILE A 190 -7.18 -14.92 -9.24
N HIS A 191 -7.91 -13.81 -9.13
CA HIS A 191 -8.92 -13.54 -8.11
C HIS A 191 -8.39 -13.38 -6.68
N ASP A 192 -7.11 -13.71 -6.42
CA ASP A 192 -6.40 -13.61 -5.12
C ASP A 192 -7.21 -14.13 -3.90
N GLY A 193 -8.15 -15.05 -4.12
CA GLY A 193 -9.06 -15.55 -3.09
C GLY A 193 -10.08 -14.51 -2.56
N ILE A 194 -10.29 -13.41 -3.27
CA ILE A 194 -11.21 -12.33 -2.92
C ILE A 194 -12.65 -12.77 -3.21
N GLU A 195 -13.54 -12.61 -2.24
CA GLU A 195 -14.97 -12.89 -2.42
C GLU A 195 -15.65 -11.78 -3.24
N PHE A 196 -16.24 -12.15 -4.37
CA PHE A 196 -16.88 -11.19 -5.26
C PHE A 196 -18.32 -10.89 -4.86
N LYS A 197 -18.61 -9.59 -4.75
CA LYS A 197 -19.99 -9.12 -4.71
C LYS A 197 -20.48 -8.92 -6.14
N VAL A 198 -21.14 -9.93 -6.68
CA VAL A 198 -21.71 -9.89 -8.03
C VAL A 198 -23.00 -9.06 -8.03
N ASN A 199 -23.23 -8.32 -9.10
CA ASN A 199 -24.50 -7.72 -9.44
C ASN A 199 -24.65 -7.70 -10.97
N ASP A 200 -25.86 -7.40 -11.45
CA ASP A 200 -26.19 -7.49 -12.89
C ASP A 200 -25.38 -6.53 -13.78
N GLN A 201 -24.72 -5.52 -13.20
CA GLN A 201 -23.91 -4.51 -13.88
C GLN A 201 -22.40 -4.79 -13.76
N LEU A 202 -22.00 -5.91 -13.14
CA LEU A 202 -20.60 -6.29 -12.96
C LEU A 202 -20.30 -7.63 -13.62
N HIS A 203 -19.60 -7.57 -14.76
CA HIS A 203 -19.14 -8.72 -15.52
C HIS A 203 -17.69 -9.02 -15.16
N ILE A 204 -17.44 -10.21 -14.61
CA ILE A 204 -16.10 -10.66 -14.25
C ILE A 204 -15.56 -11.53 -15.38
N ILE A 205 -14.37 -11.19 -15.87
CA ILE A 205 -13.68 -11.84 -16.99
C ILE A 205 -12.37 -12.41 -16.45
N ASN A 206 -12.26 -13.73 -16.52
CA ASN A 206 -11.17 -14.48 -15.91
C ASN A 206 -9.95 -14.57 -16.82
N GLU A 207 -9.46 -13.40 -17.28
CA GLU A 207 -8.40 -13.30 -18.29
C GLU A 207 -7.44 -12.16 -17.96
N PHE A 208 -6.17 -12.37 -18.30
CA PHE A 208 -5.14 -11.34 -18.21
C PHE A 208 -5.19 -10.45 -19.45
N ALA A 209 -5.72 -9.24 -19.31
CA ALA A 209 -5.91 -8.32 -20.42
C ALA A 209 -4.74 -7.34 -20.58
N CYS A 210 -3.82 -7.64 -21.48
CA CYS A 210 -2.65 -6.80 -21.77
C CYS A 210 -2.69 -6.13 -23.14
N PHE A 211 -3.59 -6.57 -24.02
CA PHE A 211 -3.78 -6.03 -25.36
C PHE A 211 -5.21 -5.52 -25.57
N LEU A 212 -5.38 -4.56 -26.50
CA LEU A 212 -6.70 -4.11 -26.94
C LEU A 212 -7.57 -5.24 -27.50
N SER A 213 -6.96 -6.28 -28.08
CA SER A 213 -7.67 -7.46 -28.57
C SER A 213 -8.39 -8.18 -27.44
N ASP A 214 -7.77 -8.27 -26.28
CA ASP A 214 -8.28 -9.02 -25.13
C ASP A 214 -9.56 -8.33 -24.61
N LEU A 215 -9.56 -7.00 -24.59
CA LEU A 215 -10.75 -6.22 -24.21
C LEU A 215 -11.89 -6.40 -25.22
N ARG A 216 -11.59 -6.30 -26.53
CA ARG A 216 -12.61 -6.28 -27.60
C ARG A 216 -13.40 -7.57 -27.76
N VAL A 217 -12.88 -8.69 -27.25
CA VAL A 217 -13.61 -9.97 -27.25
C VAL A 217 -14.84 -9.89 -26.34
N HIS A 218 -14.77 -9.09 -25.28
CA HIS A 218 -15.79 -9.06 -24.23
C HIS A 218 -16.57 -7.74 -24.18
N VAL A 219 -15.96 -6.63 -24.61
CA VAL A 219 -16.60 -5.31 -24.53
C VAL A 219 -16.45 -4.53 -25.83
N ASN A 220 -17.54 -3.88 -26.26
CA ASN A 220 -17.48 -2.87 -27.31
C ASN A 220 -16.74 -1.64 -26.78
N VAL A 221 -15.45 -1.52 -27.07
CA VAL A 221 -14.58 -0.46 -26.55
C VAL A 221 -15.03 0.94 -27.00
N ASP A 222 -15.74 1.06 -28.13
CA ASP A 222 -16.30 2.32 -28.60
C ASP A 222 -17.40 2.90 -27.67
N GLU A 223 -17.97 2.09 -26.78
CA GLU A 223 -18.97 2.51 -25.78
C GLU A 223 -18.39 2.70 -24.36
N VAL A 224 -17.09 2.46 -24.21
CA VAL A 224 -16.39 2.59 -22.92
C VAL A 224 -16.11 4.06 -22.67
N THR A 225 -16.40 4.52 -21.45
CA THR A 225 -16.16 5.91 -21.03
C THR A 225 -14.97 6.03 -20.09
N GLN A 226 -14.65 4.97 -19.34
CA GLN A 226 -13.55 4.98 -18.36
C GLN A 226 -12.84 3.62 -18.32
N VAL A 227 -11.52 3.65 -18.18
CA VAL A 227 -10.69 2.45 -17.97
C VAL A 227 -9.78 2.66 -16.76
N PHE A 228 -9.78 1.70 -15.85
CA PHE A 228 -8.93 1.67 -14.65
C PHE A 228 -7.94 0.51 -14.75
N ILE A 229 -6.65 0.80 -14.81
CA ILE A 229 -5.57 -0.19 -14.86
C ILE A 229 -4.89 -0.24 -13.50
N CYS A 230 -5.06 -1.36 -12.80
CA CYS A 230 -4.72 -1.54 -11.39
C CYS A 230 -3.78 -2.73 -11.17
N TRP A 231 -2.82 -2.94 -12.07
CA TRP A 231 -1.85 -4.01 -11.92
C TRP A 231 -1.02 -3.88 -10.63
N LYS A 232 -0.67 -5.04 -10.08
CA LYS A 232 -0.21 -5.19 -8.69
C LYS A 232 1.30 -5.26 -8.63
N GLN A 233 1.96 -5.70 -9.69
CA GLN A 233 3.39 -5.97 -9.70
C GLN A 233 4.13 -4.95 -10.55
N ASP A 234 5.30 -4.52 -10.09
CA ASP A 234 6.17 -3.61 -10.86
C ASP A 234 6.60 -4.22 -12.20
N SER A 235 6.68 -5.55 -12.27
CA SER A 235 6.94 -6.29 -13.52
C SER A 235 5.84 -6.15 -14.56
N GLU A 236 4.65 -5.66 -14.20
CA GLU A 236 3.51 -5.46 -15.11
C GLU A 236 3.41 -4.02 -15.59
N PHE A 237 4.39 -3.18 -15.25
CA PHE A 237 4.37 -1.78 -15.62
C PHE A 237 4.49 -1.58 -17.14
N ASP A 238 5.29 -2.40 -17.82
CA ASP A 238 5.48 -2.33 -19.27
C ASP A 238 4.16 -2.60 -20.01
N GLU A 239 3.41 -3.61 -19.55
CA GLU A 239 2.06 -3.89 -20.02
C GLU A 239 1.14 -2.70 -19.72
N SER A 240 1.24 -2.09 -18.52
CA SER A 240 0.41 -0.94 -18.08
C SER A 240 0.57 0.21 -19.04
N LEU A 241 1.81 0.56 -19.31
CA LEU A 241 2.18 1.64 -20.21
C LEU A 241 1.78 1.31 -21.66
N TYR A 242 2.00 0.08 -22.10
CA TYR A 242 1.61 -0.38 -23.42
C TYR A 242 0.10 -0.24 -23.63
N LEU A 243 -0.72 -0.82 -22.76
CA LEU A 243 -2.17 -0.81 -22.91
C LEU A 243 -2.72 0.62 -22.80
N THR A 244 -2.23 1.41 -21.84
CA THR A 244 -2.55 2.84 -21.71
C THR A 244 -2.28 3.59 -23.02
N SER A 245 -1.10 3.39 -23.61
CA SER A 245 -0.74 4.05 -24.87
C SER A 245 -1.67 3.65 -26.02
N LYS A 246 -2.04 2.37 -26.11
CA LYS A 246 -2.91 1.86 -27.19
C LYS A 246 -4.33 2.36 -27.06
N ILE A 247 -4.88 2.42 -25.85
CA ILE A 247 -6.21 2.98 -25.62
C ILE A 247 -6.21 4.46 -25.97
N ASN A 248 -5.27 5.25 -25.44
CA ASN A 248 -5.20 6.69 -25.72
C ASN A 248 -5.06 7.00 -27.23
N LEU A 249 -4.23 6.24 -27.95
CA LEU A 249 -4.03 6.43 -29.38
C LEU A 249 -5.27 6.10 -30.23
N ARG A 250 -6.07 5.11 -29.82
CA ARG A 250 -7.21 4.62 -30.62
C ARG A 250 -8.55 5.20 -30.18
N TYR A 251 -8.66 5.56 -28.91
CA TYR A 251 -9.86 5.99 -28.21
C TYR A 251 -9.54 7.17 -27.27
N PRO A 252 -9.15 8.34 -27.82
CA PRO A 252 -8.66 9.47 -27.03
C PRO A 252 -9.70 10.09 -26.08
N ASP A 253 -10.99 9.80 -26.31
CA ASP A 253 -12.09 10.29 -25.47
C ASP A 253 -12.32 9.43 -24.20
N ILE A 254 -11.71 8.24 -24.13
CA ILE A 254 -11.79 7.38 -22.94
C ILE A 254 -10.95 8.00 -21.82
N GLU A 255 -11.54 8.19 -20.64
CA GLU A 255 -10.77 8.58 -19.47
C GLU A 255 -9.96 7.40 -18.94
N LEU A 256 -8.64 7.55 -18.94
CA LEU A 256 -7.70 6.55 -18.45
C LEU A 256 -7.25 6.86 -17.03
N PHE A 257 -7.32 5.85 -16.16
CA PHE A 257 -6.83 5.90 -14.79
C PHE A 257 -5.86 4.75 -14.58
N VAL A 258 -4.63 5.06 -14.17
CA VAL A 258 -3.58 4.06 -14.00
C VAL A 258 -3.05 4.14 -12.57
N ARG A 259 -3.03 2.99 -11.91
CA ARG A 259 -2.38 2.88 -10.62
C ARG A 259 -0.87 2.87 -10.80
N ILE A 260 -0.19 3.69 -10.01
CA ILE A 260 1.27 3.75 -10.00
C ILE A 260 1.75 3.74 -8.55
N PHE A 261 2.79 2.95 -8.26
CA PHE A 261 3.43 2.90 -6.94
C PHE A 261 4.67 3.80 -6.86
N ASP A 262 5.43 3.86 -7.97
CA ASP A 262 6.63 4.66 -8.14
C ASP A 262 6.37 5.95 -8.92
N GLU A 263 6.57 7.08 -8.26
CA GLU A 263 6.35 8.41 -8.81
C GLU A 263 7.22 8.74 -10.02
N GLU A 264 8.37 8.08 -10.21
CA GLU A 264 9.22 8.27 -11.39
C GLU A 264 8.49 7.90 -12.70
N LEU A 265 7.43 7.10 -12.59
CA LEU A 265 6.65 6.59 -13.72
C LEU A 265 5.46 7.48 -14.08
N ILE A 266 5.14 8.49 -13.27
CA ILE A 266 3.98 9.38 -13.48
C ILE A 266 4.07 10.08 -14.83
N ASP A 267 5.22 10.71 -15.12
CA ASP A 267 5.43 11.46 -16.36
C ASP A 267 5.30 10.58 -17.61
N LEU A 268 5.59 9.28 -17.51
CA LEU A 268 5.44 8.34 -18.62
C LEU A 268 3.98 8.06 -18.94
N VAL A 269 3.16 7.91 -17.90
CA VAL A 269 1.73 7.63 -18.03
C VAL A 269 0.95 8.88 -18.42
N GLU A 270 1.28 10.04 -17.86
CA GLU A 270 0.62 11.31 -18.18
C GLU A 270 0.84 11.76 -19.64
N LYS A 271 1.92 11.33 -20.29
CA LYS A 271 2.12 11.51 -21.75
C LYS A 271 1.00 10.89 -22.59
N TYR A 272 0.28 9.91 -22.04
CA TYR A 272 -0.86 9.27 -22.68
C TYR A 272 -2.20 9.75 -22.13
N ASN A 273 -2.25 10.98 -21.59
CA ASN A 273 -3.46 11.62 -21.06
C ASN A 273 -4.19 10.80 -19.96
N ALA A 274 -3.44 9.95 -19.26
CA ALA A 274 -3.96 9.13 -18.17
C ALA A 274 -3.73 9.80 -16.83
N LYS A 275 -4.70 9.66 -15.92
CA LYS A 275 -4.63 10.14 -14.53
C LYS A 275 -4.03 9.05 -13.64
N THR A 276 -3.06 9.40 -12.81
CA THR A 276 -2.43 8.45 -11.89
C THR A 276 -3.14 8.44 -10.53
N PHE A 277 -3.14 7.29 -9.85
CA PHE A 277 -3.71 7.19 -8.50
C PHE A 277 -3.04 6.12 -7.63
N SER A 278 -3.35 6.18 -6.33
CA SER A 278 -2.84 5.27 -5.29
C SER A 278 -1.31 5.23 -5.18
N THR A 279 -0.65 6.38 -5.40
CA THR A 279 0.80 6.52 -5.21
C THR A 279 1.20 6.42 -3.74
N SER A 280 2.40 5.89 -3.51
CA SER A 280 2.96 5.72 -2.17
C SER A 280 3.14 7.06 -1.45
N ASN A 281 3.54 8.12 -2.17
CA ASN A 281 3.66 9.48 -1.62
C ASN A 281 2.31 10.08 -1.22
N ASN A 282 1.26 9.87 -2.00
CA ASN A 282 -0.06 10.39 -1.63
C ASN A 282 -0.57 9.67 -0.36
N ALA A 283 -0.40 8.35 -0.29
CA ALA A 283 -0.72 7.60 0.92
C ALA A 283 0.09 8.09 2.14
N PHE A 284 1.39 8.35 1.97
CA PHE A 284 2.23 8.92 3.01
C PHE A 284 1.74 10.30 3.47
N LYS A 285 1.49 11.23 2.55
CA LYS A 285 0.93 12.57 2.86
C LYS A 285 -0.39 12.48 3.63
N MET A 286 -1.25 11.52 3.29
CA MET A 286 -2.50 11.29 4.01
C MET A 286 -2.25 10.71 5.41
N LEU A 287 -1.28 9.81 5.58
CA LEU A 287 -0.86 9.33 6.88
C LEU A 287 -0.30 10.45 7.76
N GLN A 288 0.49 11.37 7.20
CA GLN A 288 1.00 12.54 7.92
C GLN A 288 -0.10 13.46 8.49
N LYS A 289 -1.30 13.45 7.90
CA LYS A 289 -2.47 14.18 8.42
C LYS A 289 -3.16 13.46 9.58
N VAL A 290 -2.90 12.16 9.75
CA VAL A 290 -3.48 11.32 10.81
C VAL A 290 -2.61 11.30 12.07
N VAL A 291 -1.28 11.41 11.90
CA VAL A 291 -0.36 11.37 13.04
C VAL A 291 -0.44 12.64 13.89
N ALA A 292 -0.05 12.52 15.15
CA ALA A 292 0.07 13.67 16.04
C ALA A 292 1.20 14.61 15.59
N ALA A 293 1.11 15.90 15.94
CA ALA A 293 2.10 16.92 15.57
C ALA A 293 3.53 16.62 16.07
N ASN A 294 3.66 15.83 17.12
CA ASN A 294 4.94 15.40 17.66
C ASN A 294 5.47 14.10 17.05
N SER A 295 4.76 13.46 16.10
CA SER A 295 5.18 12.23 15.40
C SER A 295 6.53 12.41 14.69
N ALA A 296 7.28 11.32 14.47
CA ALA A 296 8.49 11.37 13.67
C ALA A 296 8.21 11.72 12.21
N ILE A 297 7.02 11.37 11.69
CA ILE A 297 6.62 11.64 10.30
C ILE A 297 5.69 12.85 10.16
N ALA A 298 5.49 13.65 11.21
CA ALA A 298 4.70 14.87 11.08
C ALA A 298 5.28 15.78 9.97
N PRO A 299 4.45 16.48 9.17
CA PRO A 299 4.94 17.39 8.15
C PRO A 299 5.89 18.41 8.75
N ILE A 300 7.03 18.62 8.09
CA ILE A 300 7.97 19.67 8.47
C ILE A 300 7.36 20.98 7.97
N LYS A 301 7.26 21.97 8.86
CA LYS A 301 6.94 23.33 8.42
C LYS A 301 8.20 23.85 7.75
N ASP A 302 8.07 24.24 6.47
CA ASP A 302 9.10 25.02 5.81
C ASP A 302 9.20 26.37 6.56
N ASP A 303 10.34 26.62 7.20
CA ASP A 303 10.70 27.92 7.80
C ASP A 303 11.23 28.88 6.71
#